data_AF-A0A354Z1G0-F1
#
_entry.id   AF-A0A354Z1G0-F1
#
_cell.length_a   1.000
_cell.length_b   1.000
_cell.length_c   1.000
_cell.angle_alpha   90.00
_cell.angle_beta   90.00
_cell.angle_gamma   90.00
#
_symmetry.space_group_name_H-M   'P 1'
#
loop_
_entity.id
_entity.type
_entity.pdbx_description
1 polymer ?
#
loop_
_entity_poly.entity_id
_entity_poly.type
_entity_poly.pdbx_seq_one_letter_code
_entity_poly.pdbx_strand_id
1 'polypeptide(L)'
;MIPVANALQWKALAGLAVLAVVTVGSHLLNHSLYRASVHSQSVLSELRRLETVGESLLARSSHYVDNAARDYETYARDVALFKRELVVDIERFDGSLKQLVEVVTGAGDAPERVQSVVALGSAWRDYRAGFAERLGPDPDEPRLEWGARFIARAQPGINASLHALVEDFRGDSEADARNASIGGVAAALVSLAIALAALAWFYHGVSRRIVLTVEGCRRVASGDF
;
A
#
# COMPACT_ATOMS: atom_id res chain seq x y z
N MET A 1 31.11 36.84 -40.56
CA MET A 1 30.85 36.97 -39.11
C MET A 1 29.66 36.08 -38.76
N ILE A 2 29.91 34.94 -38.12
CA ILE A 2 28.89 33.94 -37.76
C ILE A 2 28.46 34.21 -36.31
N PRO A 3 27.16 34.18 -35.96
CA PRO A 3 26.66 34.71 -34.69
C PRO A 3 27.04 33.78 -33.54
N VAL A 4 28.02 34.20 -32.75
CA VAL A 4 28.48 33.50 -31.52
C VAL A 4 27.39 33.49 -30.43
N ALA A 5 26.40 34.40 -30.51
CA ALA A 5 25.29 34.50 -29.57
C ALA A 5 24.41 33.23 -29.51
N ASN A 6 24.20 32.54 -30.63
CA ASN A 6 23.38 31.31 -30.67
C ASN A 6 24.01 30.15 -29.89
N ALA A 7 25.34 30.05 -29.88
CA ALA A 7 26.02 28.89 -29.30
C ALA A 7 25.94 28.84 -27.76
N LEU A 8 25.88 29.99 -27.09
CA LEU A 8 25.77 30.04 -25.63
C LEU A 8 24.35 29.73 -25.16
N GLN A 9 23.34 30.29 -25.83
CA GLN A 9 21.93 30.02 -25.56
C GLN A 9 21.59 28.55 -25.76
N TRP A 10 22.08 27.93 -26.84
CA TRP A 10 21.90 26.49 -27.07
C TRP A 10 22.54 25.61 -25.99
N LYS A 11 23.73 25.97 -25.50
CA LYS A 11 24.38 25.24 -24.40
C LYS A 11 23.63 25.36 -23.08
N ALA A 12 23.14 26.56 -22.76
CA ALA A 12 22.31 26.78 -21.57
C ALA A 12 20.98 26.01 -21.64
N LEU A 13 20.30 26.05 -22.80
CA LEU A 13 19.08 25.29 -23.04
C LEU A 13 19.31 23.79 -22.96
N ALA A 14 20.42 23.27 -23.51
CA ALA A 14 20.76 21.86 -23.41
C ALA A 14 21.02 21.43 -21.95
N GLY A 15 21.73 22.24 -21.17
CA GLY A 15 21.96 21.96 -19.74
C GLY A 15 20.66 21.94 -18.93
N LEU A 16 19.77 22.92 -19.17
CA LEU A 16 18.45 22.96 -18.54
C LEU A 16 17.57 21.79 -18.97
N ALA A 17 17.62 21.38 -20.23
CA ALA A 17 16.87 20.22 -20.74
C ALA A 17 17.32 18.93 -20.06
N VAL A 18 18.64 18.71 -19.91
CA VAL A 18 19.17 17.53 -19.20
C VAL A 18 18.74 17.54 -17.74
N LEU A 19 18.84 18.68 -17.05
CA LEU A 19 18.40 18.81 -15.67
C LEU A 19 16.89 18.51 -15.54
N ALA A 20 16.07 19.03 -16.45
CA ALA A 20 14.64 18.80 -16.47
C ALA A 20 14.31 17.31 -16.68
N VAL A 21 14.96 16.65 -17.65
CA VAL A 21 14.76 15.21 -17.92
C VAL A 21 15.12 14.36 -16.70
N VAL A 22 16.27 14.62 -16.07
CA VAL A 22 16.69 13.84 -14.90
C VAL A 22 15.77 14.09 -13.71
N THR A 23 15.36 15.34 -13.47
CA THR A 23 14.46 15.68 -12.36
C THR A 23 13.09 15.05 -12.55
N VAL A 24 12.50 15.20 -13.74
CA VAL A 24 11.19 14.60 -14.06
C VAL A 24 11.25 13.08 -14.03
N GLY A 25 12.28 12.48 -14.63
CA GLY A 25 12.48 11.02 -14.61
C GLY A 25 12.61 10.48 -13.18
N SER A 26 13.40 11.15 -12.34
CA SER A 26 13.56 10.82 -10.92
C SER A 26 12.23 10.90 -10.16
N HIS A 27 11.44 11.95 -10.39
CA HIS A 27 10.12 12.09 -9.78
C HIS A 27 9.15 11.00 -10.23
N LEU A 28 9.14 10.64 -11.51
CA LEU A 28 8.25 9.60 -12.04
C LEU A 28 8.58 8.22 -11.46
N LEU A 29 9.87 7.86 -11.39
CA LEU A 29 10.32 6.61 -10.77
C LEU A 29 10.00 6.56 -9.27
N ASN A 30 10.26 7.66 -8.55
CA ASN A 30 9.94 7.73 -7.13
C ASN A 30 8.43 7.63 -6.89
N HIS A 31 7.63 8.24 -7.76
CA HIS A 31 6.18 8.17 -7.66
C HIS A 31 5.63 6.76 -7.92
N SER A 32 6.19 6.01 -8.88
CA SER A 32 5.77 4.62 -9.12
C SER A 32 6.11 3.71 -7.94
N LEU A 33 7.31 3.85 -7.37
CA LEU A 33 7.75 3.09 -6.19
C LEU A 33 6.89 3.42 -4.96
N TYR A 34 6.55 4.70 -4.78
CA TYR A 34 5.65 5.13 -3.71
C TYR A 34 4.24 4.54 -3.86
N ARG A 35 3.68 4.51 -5.07
CA ARG A 35 2.37 3.88 -5.32
C ARG A 35 2.37 2.40 -4.97
N ALA A 36 3.41 1.66 -5.36
CA ALA A 36 3.55 0.24 -5.01
C ALA A 36 3.58 0.07 -3.47
N SER A 37 4.36 0.89 -2.76
CA SER A 37 4.42 0.83 -1.30
C SER A 37 3.09 1.15 -0.62
N VAL A 38 2.33 2.15 -1.09
CA VAL A 38 1.02 2.50 -0.53
C VAL A 38 0.01 1.39 -0.77
N HIS A 39 0.04 0.78 -1.96
CA HIS A 39 -0.80 -0.37 -2.31
C HIS A 39 -0.55 -1.57 -1.41
N SER A 40 0.71 -1.98 -1.22
CA SER A 40 1.04 -3.09 -0.33
C SER A 40 0.59 -2.82 1.12
N GLN A 41 0.69 -1.57 1.59
CA GLN A 41 0.19 -1.18 2.91
C GLN A 41 -1.33 -1.26 3.04
N SER A 42 -2.09 -0.85 2.01
CA SER A 42 -3.55 -0.93 2.06
C SER A 42 -4.01 -2.39 2.10
N VAL A 43 -3.41 -3.27 1.28
CA VAL A 43 -3.68 -4.71 1.31
C VAL A 43 -3.37 -5.31 2.69
N LEU A 44 -2.19 -5.05 3.24
CA LEU A 44 -1.81 -5.55 4.56
C LEU A 44 -2.72 -5.02 5.67
N SER A 45 -3.23 -3.80 5.55
CA SER A 45 -4.17 -3.24 6.52
C SER A 45 -5.52 -3.96 6.52
N GLU A 46 -6.04 -4.32 5.34
CA GLU A 46 -7.29 -5.07 5.24
C GLU A 46 -7.12 -6.53 5.66
N LEU A 47 -5.99 -7.17 5.32
CA LEU A 47 -5.67 -8.51 5.81
C LEU A 47 -5.59 -8.57 7.34
N ARG A 48 -4.94 -7.59 7.98
CA ARG A 48 -4.88 -7.51 9.45
C ARG A 48 -6.26 -7.27 10.08
N ARG A 49 -7.12 -6.50 9.42
CA ARG A 49 -8.50 -6.31 9.86
C ARG A 49 -9.26 -7.63 9.82
N LEU A 50 -9.11 -8.42 8.74
CA LEU A 50 -9.69 -9.75 8.64
C LEU A 50 -9.16 -10.71 9.71
N GLU A 51 -7.84 -10.72 9.97
CA GLU A 51 -7.25 -11.51 11.07
C GLU A 51 -7.87 -11.13 12.42
N THR A 52 -7.97 -9.84 12.72
CA THR A 52 -8.53 -9.35 13.98
C THR A 52 -9.98 -9.79 14.17
N VAL A 53 -10.80 -9.71 13.11
CA VAL A 53 -12.20 -10.15 13.16
C VAL A 53 -12.29 -11.67 13.26
N GLY A 54 -11.45 -12.42 12.53
CA GLY A 54 -11.40 -13.87 12.58
C GLY A 54 -10.99 -14.41 13.95
N GLU A 55 -10.00 -13.81 14.59
CA GLU A 55 -9.59 -14.13 15.97
C GLU A 55 -10.69 -13.80 16.99
N SER A 56 -11.37 -12.66 16.83
CA SER A 56 -12.53 -12.30 17.67
C SER A 56 -13.65 -13.34 17.56
N LEU A 57 -13.99 -13.76 16.32
CA LEU A 57 -14.99 -14.80 16.06
C LEU A 57 -14.62 -16.13 16.73
N LEU A 58 -13.37 -16.56 16.59
CA LEU A 58 -12.85 -17.78 17.19
C LEU A 58 -12.91 -17.73 18.72
N ALA A 59 -12.38 -16.66 19.32
CA ALA A 59 -12.32 -16.49 20.77
C ALA A 59 -13.73 -16.46 21.39
N ARG A 60 -14.63 -15.64 20.82
CA ARG A 60 -16.00 -15.51 21.35
C ARG A 60 -16.80 -16.80 21.20
N SER A 61 -16.65 -17.47 20.05
CA SER A 61 -17.36 -18.74 19.83
C SER A 61 -16.85 -19.85 20.74
N SER A 62 -15.54 -19.92 20.96
CA SER A 62 -14.95 -20.89 21.90
C SER A 62 -15.46 -20.64 23.32
N HIS A 63 -15.41 -19.38 23.77
CA HIS A 63 -15.94 -19.00 25.08
C HIS A 63 -17.44 -19.31 25.23
N TYR A 64 -18.24 -19.08 24.18
CA TYR A 64 -19.67 -19.41 24.21
C TYR A 64 -19.91 -20.91 24.31
N VAL A 65 -19.15 -21.73 23.59
CA VAL A 65 -19.28 -23.20 23.66
C VAL A 65 -19.05 -23.71 25.09
N ASP A 66 -18.08 -23.14 25.79
CA ASP A 66 -17.76 -23.53 27.18
C ASP A 66 -18.82 -23.08 28.19
N ASN A 67 -19.57 -22.02 27.88
CA ASN A 67 -20.51 -21.36 28.80
C ASN A 67 -21.96 -21.31 28.27
N ALA A 68 -22.31 -22.17 27.32
CA ALA A 68 -23.61 -22.11 26.66
C ALA A 68 -24.77 -22.27 27.65
N ALA A 69 -25.82 -21.45 27.47
CA ALA A 69 -27.04 -21.52 28.26
C ALA A 69 -27.62 -22.94 28.34
N ARG A 70 -28.10 -23.31 29.54
CA ARG A 70 -28.73 -24.62 29.80
C ARG A 70 -30.23 -24.51 30.09
N ASP A 71 -30.73 -23.29 30.30
CA ASP A 71 -32.13 -22.98 30.50
C ASP A 71 -32.63 -21.98 29.43
N TYR A 72 -33.96 -21.88 29.32
CA TYR A 72 -34.63 -21.08 28.30
C TYR A 72 -34.40 -19.56 28.48
N GLU A 73 -34.43 -19.06 29.72
CA GLU A 73 -34.28 -17.62 30.00
C GLU A 73 -32.89 -17.11 29.62
N THR A 74 -31.85 -17.86 29.99
CA THR A 74 -30.46 -17.57 29.64
C THR A 74 -30.25 -17.69 28.14
N TYR A 75 -30.87 -18.69 27.49
CA TYR A 75 -30.79 -18.87 26.05
C TYR A 75 -31.43 -17.70 25.29
N ALA A 76 -32.61 -17.23 25.70
CA ALA A 76 -33.27 -16.08 25.07
C ALA A 76 -32.41 -14.81 25.15
N ARG A 77 -31.70 -14.60 26.28
CA ARG A 77 -30.73 -13.51 26.42
C ARG A 77 -29.56 -13.67 25.43
N ASP A 78 -29.03 -14.89 25.30
CA ASP A 78 -27.92 -15.17 24.40
C ASP A 78 -28.32 -15.00 22.92
N VAL A 79 -29.56 -15.34 22.56
CA VAL A 79 -30.14 -15.02 21.24
C VAL A 79 -30.17 -13.51 20.99
N ALA A 80 -30.54 -12.70 21.98
CA ALA A 80 -30.58 -11.25 21.82
C ALA A 80 -29.18 -10.60 21.73
N LEU A 81 -28.19 -11.15 22.43
CA LEU A 81 -26.84 -10.57 22.53
C LEU A 81 -25.83 -11.28 21.62
N PHE A 82 -25.53 -12.55 21.90
CA PHE A 82 -24.46 -13.30 21.24
C PHE A 82 -24.72 -13.50 19.74
N LYS A 83 -25.96 -13.85 19.35
CA LYS A 83 -26.33 -13.98 17.93
C LYS A 83 -26.06 -12.69 17.16
N ARG A 84 -26.50 -11.56 17.73
CA ARG A 84 -26.36 -10.25 17.11
C ARG A 84 -24.89 -9.91 16.89
N GLU A 85 -24.06 -10.14 17.90
CA GLU A 85 -22.63 -9.89 17.82
C GLU A 85 -21.94 -10.79 16.77
N LEU A 86 -22.31 -12.07 16.69
CA LEU A 86 -21.78 -12.97 15.66
C LEU A 86 -22.12 -12.50 14.24
N VAL A 87 -23.38 -12.11 14.02
CA VAL A 87 -23.83 -11.60 12.71
C VAL A 87 -23.05 -10.34 12.32
N VAL A 88 -22.88 -9.41 13.27
CA VAL A 88 -22.11 -8.18 13.03
C VAL A 88 -20.65 -8.48 12.66
N ASP A 89 -20.02 -9.44 13.34
CA ASP A 89 -18.63 -9.80 13.02
C ASP A 89 -18.51 -10.50 11.65
N ILE A 90 -19.47 -11.35 11.29
CA ILE A 90 -19.52 -11.96 9.95
C ILE A 90 -19.71 -10.90 8.87
N GLU A 91 -20.62 -9.94 9.06
CA GLU A 91 -20.83 -8.83 8.13
C GLU A 91 -19.59 -7.92 8.02
N ARG A 92 -18.89 -7.69 9.13
CA ARG A 92 -17.63 -6.93 9.13
C ARG A 92 -16.54 -7.67 8.36
N PHE A 93 -16.46 -8.99 8.50
CA PHE A 93 -15.55 -9.82 7.73
C PHE A 93 -15.89 -9.75 6.24
N ASP A 94 -17.17 -9.87 5.87
CA ASP A 94 -17.65 -9.73 4.49
C ASP A 94 -17.23 -8.38 3.87
N GLY A 95 -17.47 -7.29 4.59
CA GLY A 95 -17.12 -5.94 4.15
C GLY A 95 -15.61 -5.78 3.92
N SER A 96 -14.80 -6.28 4.86
CA SER A 96 -13.33 -6.20 4.77
C SER A 96 -12.79 -7.08 3.64
N LEU A 97 -13.37 -8.26 3.42
CA LEU A 97 -12.99 -9.16 2.35
C LEU A 97 -13.34 -8.58 0.97
N LYS A 98 -14.50 -7.92 0.86
CA LYS A 98 -14.88 -7.20 -0.36
C LYS A 98 -13.89 -6.07 -0.66
N GLN A 99 -13.52 -5.27 0.35
CA GLN A 99 -12.52 -4.21 0.20
C GLN A 99 -11.16 -4.78 -0.23
N LEU A 100 -10.72 -5.88 0.37
CA LEU A 100 -9.49 -6.57 -0.02
C LEU A 100 -9.52 -7.00 -1.50
N VAL A 101 -10.60 -7.62 -1.95
CA VAL A 101 -10.77 -8.03 -3.36
C VAL A 101 -10.71 -6.82 -4.29
N GLU A 102 -11.40 -5.72 -3.95
CA GLU A 102 -11.39 -4.49 -4.76
C GLU A 102 -10.00 -3.87 -4.85
N VAL A 103 -9.26 -3.81 -3.73
CA VAL A 103 -7.90 -3.27 -3.70
C VAL A 103 -6.96 -4.12 -4.57
N VAL A 104 -6.97 -5.44 -4.39
CA VAL A 104 -6.06 -6.36 -5.10
C VAL A 104 -6.37 -6.42 -6.60
N THR A 105 -7.65 -6.47 -6.98
CA THR A 105 -8.05 -6.50 -8.40
C THR A 105 -7.90 -5.14 -9.08
N GLY A 106 -8.22 -4.04 -8.40
CA GLY A 106 -8.16 -2.68 -8.96
C GLY A 106 -6.75 -2.18 -9.24
N ALA A 107 -5.75 -2.67 -8.49
CA ALA A 107 -4.35 -2.31 -8.68
C ALA A 107 -3.61 -3.15 -9.74
N GLY A 108 -4.22 -4.25 -10.20
CA GLY A 108 -3.57 -5.17 -11.14
C GLY A 108 -2.43 -5.97 -10.49
N ASP A 109 -2.66 -6.49 -9.28
CA ASP A 109 -1.72 -7.40 -8.62
C ASP A 109 -1.40 -8.65 -9.46
N ALA A 110 -0.34 -9.36 -9.07
CA ALA A 110 0.04 -10.62 -9.70
C ALA A 110 -1.15 -11.60 -9.74
N PRO A 111 -1.39 -12.30 -10.87
CA PRO A 111 -2.52 -13.21 -11.03
C PRO A 111 -2.63 -14.25 -9.90
N GLU A 112 -1.49 -14.73 -9.39
CA GLU A 112 -1.41 -15.68 -8.29
C GLU A 112 -1.96 -15.11 -6.98
N ARG A 113 -1.68 -13.83 -6.67
CA ARG A 113 -2.21 -13.16 -5.47
C ARG A 113 -3.70 -12.90 -5.59
N VAL A 114 -4.14 -12.42 -6.75
CA VAL A 114 -5.57 -12.26 -7.07
C VAL A 114 -6.28 -13.60 -6.87
N GLN A 115 -5.70 -14.69 -7.37
CA GLN A 115 -6.27 -16.03 -7.21
C GLN A 115 -6.32 -16.47 -5.75
N SER A 116 -5.28 -16.23 -4.95
CA SER A 116 -5.27 -16.55 -3.52
C SER A 116 -6.34 -15.79 -2.73
N VAL A 117 -6.55 -14.51 -3.03
CA VAL A 117 -7.61 -13.69 -2.42
C VAL A 117 -9.00 -14.16 -2.86
N VAL A 118 -9.17 -14.53 -4.13
CA VAL A 118 -10.43 -15.12 -4.62
C VAL A 118 -10.70 -16.48 -3.97
N ALA A 119 -9.66 -17.29 -3.76
CA ALA A 119 -9.77 -18.57 -3.06
C ALA A 119 -10.22 -18.38 -1.60
N LEU A 120 -9.64 -17.41 -0.89
CA LEU A 120 -10.11 -17.00 0.44
C LEU A 120 -11.59 -16.57 0.40
N GLY A 121 -11.96 -15.77 -0.61
CA GLY A 121 -13.36 -15.38 -0.88
C GLY A 121 -14.31 -16.56 -1.03
N SER A 122 -13.87 -17.61 -1.72
CA SER A 122 -14.67 -18.84 -1.86
C SER A 122 -14.75 -19.62 -0.56
N ALA A 123 -13.61 -19.82 0.12
CA ALA A 123 -13.57 -20.52 1.41
C ALA A 123 -14.45 -19.83 2.46
N TRP A 124 -14.45 -18.50 2.48
CA TRP A 124 -15.33 -17.72 3.35
C TRP A 124 -16.82 -17.87 3.00
N ARG A 125 -17.16 -17.97 1.70
CA ARG A 125 -18.54 -18.21 1.26
C ARG A 125 -19.04 -19.57 1.74
N ASP A 126 -18.21 -20.60 1.60
CA ASP A 126 -18.52 -21.95 2.06
C ASP A 126 -18.61 -22.00 3.59
N TYR A 127 -17.72 -21.27 4.28
CA TYR A 127 -17.78 -21.07 5.72
C TYR A 127 -19.11 -20.45 6.18
N ARG A 128 -19.57 -19.37 5.52
CA ARG A 128 -20.85 -18.73 5.85
C ARG A 128 -22.04 -19.65 5.60
N ALA A 129 -22.02 -20.41 4.50
CA ALA A 129 -23.07 -21.38 4.21
C ALA A 129 -23.13 -22.47 5.30
N GLY A 130 -21.98 -23.01 5.69
CA GLY A 130 -21.89 -23.98 6.79
C GLY A 130 -22.34 -23.40 8.12
N PHE A 131 -21.99 -22.15 8.43
CA PHE A 131 -22.46 -21.47 9.64
C PHE A 131 -23.99 -21.29 9.65
N ALA A 132 -24.57 -20.81 8.55
CA ALA A 132 -26.01 -20.62 8.41
C ALA A 132 -26.78 -21.95 8.54
N GLU A 133 -26.28 -23.02 7.92
CA GLU A 133 -26.84 -24.36 8.08
C GLU A 133 -26.86 -24.79 9.55
N ARG A 134 -25.78 -24.54 10.29
CA ARG A 134 -25.66 -24.93 11.71
C ARG A 134 -26.54 -24.11 12.63
N LEU A 135 -26.71 -22.80 12.37
CA LEU A 135 -27.72 -21.98 13.04
C LEU A 135 -29.13 -22.54 12.84
N GLY A 136 -29.42 -23.09 11.67
CA GLY A 136 -30.74 -23.61 11.34
C GLY A 136 -31.67 -22.54 10.76
N PRO A 137 -32.87 -22.95 10.32
CA PRO A 137 -33.78 -22.08 9.55
C PRO A 137 -34.58 -21.12 10.42
N ASP A 138 -34.73 -21.40 11.71
CA ASP A 138 -35.52 -20.60 12.63
C ASP A 138 -34.69 -19.38 13.11
N PRO A 139 -35.08 -18.15 12.75
CA PRO A 139 -34.37 -16.96 13.20
C PRO A 139 -34.64 -16.65 14.69
N ASP A 140 -35.76 -17.09 15.26
CA ASP A 140 -36.14 -16.78 16.64
C ASP A 140 -35.58 -17.81 17.62
N GLU A 141 -35.39 -19.06 17.17
CA GLU A 141 -34.75 -20.14 17.94
C GLU A 141 -33.51 -20.73 17.25
N PRO A 142 -32.45 -19.93 17.03
CA PRO A 142 -31.25 -20.39 16.34
C PRO A 142 -30.44 -21.37 17.20
N ARG A 143 -29.87 -22.41 16.59
CA ARG A 143 -28.98 -23.37 17.26
C ARG A 143 -27.59 -22.77 17.53
N LEU A 144 -27.52 -21.78 18.44
CA LEU A 144 -26.33 -20.98 18.74
C LEU A 144 -25.13 -21.83 19.13
N GLU A 145 -25.33 -22.87 19.94
CA GLU A 145 -24.26 -23.78 20.35
C GLU A 145 -23.66 -24.53 19.14
N TRP A 146 -24.49 -24.89 18.16
CA TRP A 146 -24.05 -25.58 16.95
C TRP A 146 -23.30 -24.64 16.02
N GLY A 147 -23.79 -23.40 15.87
CA GLY A 147 -23.10 -22.33 15.15
C GLY A 147 -21.75 -22.01 15.76
N ALA A 148 -21.67 -21.80 17.07
CA ALA A 148 -20.44 -21.51 17.79
C ALA A 148 -19.42 -22.67 17.68
N ARG A 149 -19.86 -23.93 17.85
CA ARG A 149 -19.00 -25.11 17.63
C ARG A 149 -18.51 -25.24 16.19
N PHE A 150 -19.29 -24.77 15.21
CA PHE A 150 -18.83 -24.71 13.82
C PHE A 150 -17.72 -23.68 13.67
N ILE A 151 -17.94 -22.44 14.13
CA ILE A 151 -16.94 -21.36 14.08
C ILE A 151 -15.64 -21.82 14.75
N ALA A 152 -15.71 -22.33 15.99
CA ALA A 152 -14.53 -22.75 16.75
C ALA A 152 -13.69 -23.83 16.03
N ARG A 153 -14.31 -24.66 15.18
CA ARG A 153 -13.60 -25.69 14.41
C ARG A 153 -13.13 -25.21 13.04
N ALA A 154 -13.90 -24.37 12.36
CA ALA A 154 -13.65 -23.98 10.97
C ALA A 154 -12.82 -22.69 10.84
N GLN A 155 -12.97 -21.74 11.78
CA GLN A 155 -12.27 -20.45 11.76
C GLN A 155 -10.73 -20.58 11.74
N PRO A 156 -10.09 -21.55 12.43
CA PRO A 156 -8.64 -21.73 12.33
C PRO A 156 -8.13 -21.96 10.90
N GLY A 157 -8.91 -22.62 10.03
CA GLY A 157 -8.54 -22.80 8.62
C GLY A 157 -8.58 -21.49 7.82
N ILE A 158 -9.56 -20.63 8.11
CA ILE A 158 -9.65 -19.28 7.53
C ILE A 158 -8.47 -18.43 8.01
N ASN A 159 -8.18 -18.45 9.32
CA ASN A 159 -7.07 -17.69 9.90
C ASN A 159 -5.72 -18.14 9.34
N ALA A 160 -5.52 -19.45 9.11
CA ALA A 160 -4.31 -19.96 8.46
C ALA A 160 -4.16 -19.44 7.02
N SER A 161 -5.26 -19.36 6.27
CA SER A 161 -5.27 -18.81 4.90
C SER A 161 -4.98 -17.31 4.89
N LEU A 162 -5.54 -16.56 5.85
CA LEU A 162 -5.23 -15.14 6.05
C LEU A 162 -3.77 -14.91 6.41
N HIS A 163 -3.23 -15.71 7.33
CA HIS A 163 -1.84 -15.59 7.76
C HIS A 163 -0.87 -15.86 6.60
N ALA A 164 -1.14 -16.86 5.78
CA ALA A 164 -0.35 -17.14 4.58
C ALA A 164 -0.35 -15.96 3.59
N LEU A 165 -1.51 -15.33 3.37
CA LEU A 165 -1.60 -14.11 2.56
C LEU A 165 -0.82 -12.94 3.18
N VAL A 166 -0.90 -12.76 4.50
CA VAL A 166 -0.15 -11.70 5.19
C VAL A 166 1.35 -11.86 4.99
N GLU A 167 1.88 -13.08 5.12
CA GLU A 167 3.31 -13.34 4.93
C GLU A 167 3.75 -13.14 3.47
N ASP A 168 2.91 -13.54 2.50
CA ASP A 168 3.14 -13.30 1.08
C ASP A 168 3.25 -11.78 0.78
N PHE A 169 2.25 -10.99 1.20
CA PHE A 169 2.25 -9.54 0.97
C PHE A 169 3.32 -8.78 1.77
N ARG A 170 3.75 -9.29 2.95
CA ARG A 170 4.83 -8.68 3.74
C ARG A 170 6.18 -8.79 3.06
N GLY A 171 6.51 -9.98 2.54
CA GLY A 171 7.81 -10.22 1.90
C GLY A 171 8.07 -9.23 0.76
N ASP A 172 7.05 -8.95 -0.03
CA ASP A 172 7.15 -8.00 -1.15
C ASP A 172 7.06 -6.54 -0.72
N SER A 173 6.23 -6.22 0.28
CA SER A 173 6.17 -4.85 0.81
C SER A 173 7.50 -4.38 1.39
N GLU A 174 8.26 -5.26 2.05
CA GLU A 174 9.58 -4.92 2.59
C GLU A 174 10.62 -4.71 1.49
N ALA A 175 10.56 -5.54 0.43
CA ALA A 175 11.41 -5.37 -0.74
C ALA A 175 11.11 -4.05 -1.47
N ASP A 176 9.83 -3.74 -1.67
CA ASP A 176 9.38 -2.51 -2.33
C ASP A 176 9.74 -1.27 -1.52
N ALA A 177 9.52 -1.27 -0.20
CA ALA A 177 9.88 -0.13 0.66
C ALA A 177 11.40 0.10 0.68
N ARG A 178 12.21 -0.97 0.71
CA ARG A 178 13.66 -0.87 0.64
C ARG A 178 14.12 -0.32 -0.72
N ASN A 179 13.54 -0.80 -1.81
CA ASN A 179 13.86 -0.33 -3.15
C ASN A 179 13.42 1.14 -3.36
N ALA A 180 12.26 1.52 -2.84
CA ALA A 180 11.75 2.89 -2.87
C ALA A 180 12.66 3.87 -2.10
N SER A 181 13.07 3.51 -0.89
CA SER A 181 13.95 4.36 -0.07
C SER A 181 15.34 4.51 -0.68
N ILE A 182 15.97 3.42 -1.12
CA ILE A 182 17.29 3.47 -1.77
C ILE A 182 17.21 4.24 -3.10
N GLY A 183 16.19 3.96 -3.92
CA GLY A 183 15.97 4.63 -5.20
C GLY A 183 15.73 6.13 -5.03
N GLY A 184 14.91 6.52 -4.07
CA GLY A 184 14.63 7.93 -3.77
C GLY A 184 15.87 8.70 -3.30
N VAL A 185 16.66 8.11 -2.40
CA VAL A 185 17.92 8.72 -1.93
C VAL A 185 18.94 8.83 -3.06
N ALA A 186 19.13 7.75 -3.84
CA ALA A 186 20.06 7.76 -4.97
C ALA A 186 19.66 8.81 -6.01
N ALA A 187 18.36 8.90 -6.34
CA ALA A 187 17.84 9.90 -7.26
C ALA A 187 18.06 11.33 -6.74
N ALA A 188 17.80 11.58 -5.45
CA ALA A 188 18.05 12.88 -4.84
C ALA A 188 19.54 13.28 -4.90
N LEU A 189 20.44 12.34 -4.63
CA LEU A 189 21.89 12.56 -4.72
C LEU A 189 22.34 12.83 -6.15
N VAL A 190 21.82 12.09 -7.13
CA VAL A 190 22.12 12.31 -8.55
C VAL A 190 21.61 13.68 -9.02
N SER A 191 20.37 14.05 -8.67
CA SER A 191 19.81 15.36 -8.97
C SER A 191 20.64 16.49 -8.33
N LEU A 192 21.08 16.33 -7.08
CA LEU A 192 21.94 17.29 -6.41
C LEU A 192 23.30 17.41 -7.10
N ALA A 193 23.92 16.29 -7.46
CA ALA A 193 25.21 16.28 -8.15
C ALA A 193 25.13 16.98 -9.51
N ILE A 194 24.07 16.75 -10.28
CA ILE A 194 23.83 17.41 -11.57
C ILE A 194 23.58 18.90 -11.38
N ALA A 195 22.79 19.30 -10.38
CA ALA A 195 22.56 20.71 -10.07
C ALA A 195 23.86 21.43 -9.72
N LEU A 196 24.72 20.82 -8.89
CA LEU A 196 26.03 21.35 -8.54
C LEU A 196 26.96 21.43 -9.75
N ALA A 197 26.98 20.40 -10.60
CA ALA A 197 27.77 20.40 -11.84
C ALA A 197 27.31 21.49 -12.81
N ALA A 198 25.98 21.68 -12.97
CA ALA A 198 25.42 22.73 -13.79
C ALA A 198 25.76 24.13 -13.25
N LEU A 199 25.69 24.32 -11.93
CA LEU A 199 26.07 25.58 -11.27
C LEU A 199 27.56 25.89 -11.46
N ALA A 200 28.43 24.90 -11.24
CA ALA A 200 29.86 25.02 -11.41
C ALA A 200 30.22 25.34 -12.89
N TRP A 201 29.58 24.64 -13.82
CA TRP A 201 29.74 24.88 -15.26
C TRP A 201 29.27 26.28 -15.65
N PHE A 202 28.12 26.74 -15.16
CA PHE A 202 27.60 28.09 -15.42
C PHE A 202 28.53 29.18 -14.89
N TYR A 203 29.02 29.02 -13.65
CA TYR A 203 29.96 29.96 -13.04
C TYR A 203 31.27 30.08 -13.84
N HIS A 204 31.88 28.95 -14.20
CA HIS A 204 33.16 28.93 -14.92
C HIS A 204 33.02 29.30 -16.40
N GLY A 205 31.93 28.85 -17.05
CA GLY A 205 31.72 29.01 -18.48
C GLY A 205 31.12 30.35 -18.87
N VAL A 206 30.21 30.89 -18.05
CA VAL A 206 29.44 32.10 -18.38
C VAL A 206 29.88 33.27 -17.51
N SER A 207 29.67 33.19 -16.19
CA SER A 207 29.88 34.33 -15.29
C SER A 207 31.33 34.84 -15.31
N ARG A 208 32.31 33.94 -15.19
CA ARG A 208 33.73 34.32 -15.21
C ARG A 208 34.14 34.98 -16.53
N ARG A 209 33.61 34.52 -17.67
CA ARG A 209 33.91 35.11 -18.98
C ARG A 209 33.27 36.50 -19.16
N ILE A 210 32.06 36.69 -18.64
CA ILE A 210 31.40 38.00 -18.65
C ILE A 210 32.21 38.99 -17.82
N VAL A 211 32.61 38.62 -16.60
CA VAL A 211 33.42 39.47 -15.72
C VAL A 211 34.72 39.88 -16.41
N LEU A 212 35.47 38.94 -16.99
CA LEU A 212 36.71 39.24 -17.71
C LEU A 212 36.49 40.20 -18.90
N THR A 213 35.40 40.03 -19.64
CA THR A 213 35.05 40.93 -20.76
C THR A 213 34.71 42.33 -20.26
N VAL A 214 33.89 42.43 -19.20
CA VAL A 214 33.48 43.71 -18.61
C VAL A 214 34.69 44.44 -18.03
N GLU A 215 35.57 43.73 -17.35
CA GLU A 215 36.78 44.29 -16.73
C GLU A 215 37.79 44.76 -17.79
N GLY A 216 37.94 44.00 -18.88
CA GLY A 216 38.72 44.43 -20.05
C GLY A 216 38.14 45.70 -20.70
N CYS A 217 36.83 45.76 -20.92
CA CYS A 217 36.17 46.96 -21.43
C CYS A 217 36.34 48.16 -20.47
N ARG A 218 36.32 47.91 -19.16
CA ARG A 218 36.50 48.95 -18.14
C ARG A 218 37.93 49.50 -18.14
N ARG A 219 38.96 48.65 -18.28
CA ARG A 219 40.37 49.09 -18.38
C ARG A 219 40.63 49.94 -19.62
N VAL A 220 40.10 49.51 -20.77
CA VAL A 220 40.18 50.30 -22.02
C VAL A 220 39.47 51.64 -21.88
N ALA A 221 38.28 51.66 -21.27
CA ALA A 221 37.54 52.90 -21.03
C ALA A 221 38.25 53.84 -20.03
N SER A 222 39.04 53.30 -19.09
CA SER A 222 39.86 54.10 -18.18
C SER A 222 41.23 54.52 -18.74
N GLY A 223 41.54 54.17 -19.99
CA GLY A 223 42.80 54.53 -20.65
C GLY A 223 44.02 53.74 -20.19
N ASP A 224 43.80 52.61 -19.53
CA ASP A 224 44.85 51.70 -19.03
C ASP A 224 45.00 50.56 -20.07
N PHE A 225 45.98 50.70 -20.97
CA PHE A 225 46.22 49.79 -22.11
C PHE A 225 47.22 48.69 -21.78
#